data_AF-A0A0C1NX73-F1
#
_entry.id   AF-A0A0C1NX73-F1
#
_cell.length_a   1.000
_cell.length_b   1.000
_cell.length_c   1.000
_cell.angle_alpha   90.00
_cell.angle_beta   90.00
_cell.angle_gamma   90.00
#
_symmetry.space_group_name_H-M   'P 1'
#
loop_
_entity.id
_entity.type
_entity.pdbx_description
1 polymer ?
#
loop_
_entity_poly.entity_id
_entity_poly.type
_entity_poly.pdbx_seq_one_letter_code
_entity_poly.pdbx_strand_id
1 'polypeptide(L)'
;MALIADPIHQYILFTVPEDKSADETTEQTIIDSPWLQRLRRIYQLQSARWVYPAAEHSRFQHSLGTMHMAGEFAKSIYPSLSSVCKDVPSCNYVEELLRLAGLLHDVGHGPYGHFFDDNFLSDWKLTHEVMGQNIIVRKLGVYLDRVRRSPSGAFTPGEVMNARRVAFLIKMPEAGEPEKQPRWLQMLRQLFSGVYTVDNLDYVQRDAYMTGFSLDMVDIPRLRYYTFFTKEGLTLHQSGISALGRFLNARLNLYTNVYFHRTTRGLDLHLQEFFHDTMKFILPGNPLESLDDYLKCDEWNLFNKVQGWHESKDKTQRRLALEWKKLHDREVKWKMSFVAEISLDQIQRGVGFSKAGDYEAKIRERLPKKLKSLSFKVDLATQDPRPLNPITEREKRINIFNPVTEKTSPEPLLDIYRFIPARVMHFRVFSLNHDYDGELSAAAENVLGSSGKSIPTNI
;
A
#
# COMPACT_ATOMS: atom_id res chain seq x y z
N MET A 1 17.06 -2.94 -25.84
CA MET A 1 16.56 -3.32 -24.49
C MET A 1 17.72 -3.45 -23.51
N ALA A 2 17.45 -3.35 -22.21
CA ALA A 2 18.42 -3.62 -21.14
C ALA A 2 17.77 -4.44 -20.00
N LEU A 3 18.60 -4.92 -19.07
CA LEU A 3 18.19 -5.76 -17.94
C LEU A 3 18.60 -5.11 -16.62
N ILE A 4 17.74 -5.23 -15.62
CA ILE A 4 18.05 -4.97 -14.20
C ILE A 4 17.90 -6.29 -13.44
N ALA A 5 18.92 -6.68 -12.68
CA ALA A 5 18.81 -7.83 -11.80
C ALA A 5 17.86 -7.49 -10.62
N ASP A 6 16.94 -8.41 -10.32
CA ASP A 6 15.99 -8.28 -9.21
C ASP A 6 15.90 -9.62 -8.46
N PRO A 7 15.96 -9.63 -7.12
CA PRO A 7 15.97 -10.89 -6.36
C PRO A 7 14.63 -11.66 -6.43
N ILE A 8 13.53 -11.00 -6.77
CA ILE A 8 12.21 -11.63 -6.86
C ILE A 8 11.95 -12.13 -8.28
N HIS A 9 12.23 -11.29 -9.28
CA HIS A 9 11.91 -11.54 -10.68
C HIS A 9 13.10 -12.05 -11.51
N GLN A 10 14.26 -12.25 -10.87
CA GLN A 10 15.58 -12.55 -11.47
C GLN A 10 16.10 -11.41 -12.37
N TYR A 11 15.39 -11.11 -13.46
CA TYR A 11 15.71 -10.05 -14.40
C TYR A 11 14.46 -9.30 -14.83
N ILE A 12 14.52 -7.97 -14.71
CA ILE A 12 13.51 -7.06 -15.21
C ILE A 12 14.03 -6.44 -16.51
N LEU A 13 13.33 -6.73 -17.61
CA LEU A 13 13.57 -6.10 -18.92
C LEU A 13 12.98 -4.69 -18.93
N PHE A 14 13.68 -3.77 -19.58
CA PHE A 14 13.17 -2.43 -19.88
C PHE A 14 13.70 -1.89 -21.23
N THR A 15 12.96 -0.97 -21.81
CA THR A 15 13.27 -0.30 -23.07
C THR A 15 14.33 0.79 -22.87
N VAL A 16 15.32 0.81 -23.76
CA VAL A 16 16.41 1.81 -23.83
C VAL A 16 16.40 2.42 -25.22
N PRO A 17 16.79 3.69 -25.41
CA PRO A 17 16.78 4.35 -26.72
C PRO A 17 17.52 3.54 -27.78
N GLU A 18 16.90 3.37 -28.95
CA GLU A 18 17.49 2.71 -30.12
C GLU A 18 17.96 3.82 -31.08
N ASP A 19 19.28 4.03 -31.14
CA ASP A 19 19.94 5.16 -31.80
C ASP A 19 19.43 6.55 -31.37
N LYS A 20 20.15 7.62 -31.73
CA LYS A 20 19.79 9.02 -31.38
C LYS A 20 18.56 9.51 -32.17
N SER A 21 17.48 8.73 -32.25
CA SER A 21 16.19 9.25 -32.68
C SER A 21 15.74 10.27 -31.63
N ALA A 22 15.85 11.56 -31.96
CA ALA A 22 15.82 12.65 -30.99
C ALA A 22 14.47 12.85 -30.27
N ASP A 23 13.42 12.12 -30.69
CA ASP A 23 12.04 12.38 -30.30
C ASP A 23 11.34 11.24 -29.53
N GLU A 24 11.92 10.03 -29.45
CA GLU A 24 11.40 8.96 -28.59
C GLU A 24 12.02 9.03 -27.19
N THR A 25 11.21 8.76 -26.17
CA THR A 25 11.70 8.40 -24.83
C THR A 25 11.31 6.98 -24.51
N THR A 26 12.04 6.32 -23.63
CA THR A 26 11.78 4.94 -23.24
C THR A 26 11.59 4.81 -21.73
N GLU A 27 11.32 3.60 -21.25
CA GLU A 27 11.25 3.30 -19.82
C GLU A 27 12.53 3.76 -19.10
N GLN A 28 13.70 3.63 -19.73
CA GLN A 28 14.96 4.18 -19.21
C GLN A 28 14.88 5.66 -18.86
N THR A 29 14.33 6.50 -19.74
CA THR A 29 14.18 7.95 -19.48
C THR A 29 13.36 8.22 -18.22
N ILE A 30 12.34 7.40 -17.99
CA ILE A 30 11.44 7.52 -16.83
C ILE A 30 12.13 6.98 -15.57
N ILE A 31 12.77 5.81 -15.64
CA ILE A 31 13.57 5.20 -14.56
C ILE A 31 14.67 6.14 -14.09
N ASP A 32 15.38 6.78 -15.02
CA ASP A 32 16.50 7.68 -14.72
C ASP A 32 16.04 9.09 -14.31
N SER A 33 14.73 9.37 -14.32
CA SER A 33 14.20 10.67 -13.90
C SER A 33 14.45 10.92 -12.39
N PRO A 34 14.65 12.18 -11.97
CA PRO A 34 14.80 12.52 -10.55
C PRO A 34 13.63 12.03 -9.69
N TRP A 35 12.43 12.00 -10.26
CA TRP A 35 11.20 11.57 -9.59
C TRP A 35 11.22 10.09 -9.22
N LEU A 36 11.70 9.22 -10.11
CA LEU A 36 11.85 7.79 -9.81
C LEU A 36 13.09 7.51 -8.99
N GLN A 37 14.22 8.18 -9.27
CA GLN A 37 15.43 8.04 -8.46
C GLN A 37 15.23 8.52 -7.01
N ARG A 38 14.25 9.39 -6.73
CA ARG A 38 13.82 9.74 -5.36
C ARG A 38 13.36 8.51 -4.58
N LEU A 39 12.64 7.60 -5.22
CA LEU A 39 12.08 6.41 -4.55
C LEU A 39 13.16 5.48 -3.99
N ARG A 40 14.43 5.61 -4.38
CA ARG A 40 15.55 4.87 -3.77
C ARG A 40 15.79 5.25 -2.31
N ARG A 41 15.34 6.44 -1.91
CA ARG A 41 15.52 7.02 -0.57
C ARG A 41 14.19 7.09 0.20
N ILE A 42 13.21 6.29 -0.23
CA ILE A 42 11.94 6.07 0.44
C ILE A 42 11.79 4.57 0.67
N TYR A 43 11.92 4.13 1.92
CA TYR A 43 11.85 2.73 2.31
C TYR A 43 10.42 2.21 2.23
N GLN A 44 10.26 0.98 1.72
CA GLN A 44 8.96 0.35 1.51
C GLN A 44 8.21 0.17 2.85
N LEU A 45 8.91 -0.36 3.85
CA LEU A 45 8.34 -0.81 5.11
C LEU A 45 8.36 0.23 6.24
N GLN A 46 8.58 1.51 5.93
CA GLN A 46 8.46 2.62 6.87
C GLN A 46 9.24 2.35 8.19
N SER A 47 8.55 2.32 9.33
CA SER A 47 9.14 2.03 10.64
C SER A 47 9.47 0.55 10.86
N ALA A 48 8.88 -0.38 10.11
CA ALA A 48 9.09 -1.81 10.33
C ALA A 48 10.53 -2.26 10.00
N ARG A 49 11.28 -1.50 9.18
CA ARG A 49 12.72 -1.73 8.98
C ARG A 49 13.53 -1.67 10.28
N TRP A 50 13.05 -0.91 11.28
CA TRP A 50 13.67 -0.87 12.60
C TRP A 50 13.41 -2.13 13.42
N VAL A 51 12.52 -3.02 12.98
CA VAL A 51 12.25 -4.33 13.58
C VAL A 51 12.88 -5.44 12.73
N TYR A 52 12.83 -5.30 11.41
CA TYR A 52 13.37 -6.25 10.41
C TYR A 52 14.59 -5.62 9.72
N PRO A 53 15.82 -5.88 10.21
CA PRO A 53 17.01 -5.15 9.76
C PRO A 53 17.37 -5.40 8.28
N ALA A 54 16.93 -6.51 7.69
CA ALA A 54 17.13 -6.80 6.27
C ALA A 54 16.10 -6.10 5.37
N ALA A 55 14.98 -5.60 5.92
CA ALA A 55 13.91 -4.97 5.17
C ALA A 55 14.19 -3.49 4.87
N GLU A 56 15.35 -3.23 4.26
CA GLU A 56 15.80 -1.91 3.82
C GLU A 56 15.52 -1.65 2.33
N HIS A 57 14.70 -2.47 1.70
CA HIS A 57 14.30 -2.23 0.33
C HIS A 57 13.49 -0.94 0.20
N SER A 58 13.65 -0.33 -0.96
CA SER A 58 13.08 0.96 -1.30
C SER A 58 11.89 0.81 -2.25
N ARG A 59 11.04 1.83 -2.30
CA ARG A 59 9.93 1.91 -3.26
C ARG A 59 10.40 1.85 -4.71
N PHE A 60 11.65 2.21 -4.98
CA PHE A 60 12.24 2.07 -6.33
C PHE A 60 12.30 0.61 -6.78
N GLN A 61 12.77 -0.31 -5.91
CA GLN A 61 12.86 -1.73 -6.24
C GLN A 61 11.46 -2.32 -6.43
N HIS A 62 10.54 -1.97 -5.54
CA HIS A 62 9.14 -2.36 -5.65
C HIS A 62 8.49 -1.84 -6.95
N SER A 63 8.68 -0.56 -7.30
CA SER A 63 8.15 0.03 -8.54
C SER A 63 8.65 -0.68 -9.80
N LEU A 64 9.92 -1.08 -9.85
CA LEU A 64 10.46 -1.88 -10.95
C LEU A 64 9.80 -3.27 -11.02
N GLY A 65 9.62 -3.91 -9.87
CA GLY A 65 8.94 -5.21 -9.78
C GLY A 65 7.47 -5.12 -10.20
N THR A 66 6.74 -4.10 -9.76
CA THR A 66 5.36 -3.83 -10.17
C THR A 66 5.25 -3.53 -11.66
N MET A 67 6.21 -2.79 -12.25
CA MET A 67 6.32 -2.60 -13.70
C MET A 67 6.45 -3.94 -14.45
N HIS A 68 7.36 -4.80 -13.97
CA HIS A 68 7.55 -6.14 -14.55
C HIS A 68 6.26 -6.96 -14.50
N MET A 69 5.66 -7.05 -13.31
CA MET A 69 4.40 -7.75 -13.07
C MET A 69 3.27 -7.23 -13.96
N ALA A 70 3.14 -5.92 -14.12
CA ALA A 70 2.13 -5.30 -14.96
C ALA A 70 2.29 -5.66 -16.43
N GLY A 71 3.52 -5.71 -16.96
CA GLY A 71 3.79 -6.15 -18.33
C GLY A 71 3.46 -7.63 -18.58
N GLU A 72 3.79 -8.50 -17.62
CA GLU A 72 3.46 -9.92 -17.71
C GLU A 72 1.94 -10.17 -17.70
N PHE A 73 1.21 -9.44 -16.85
CA PHE A 73 -0.24 -9.47 -16.85
C PHE A 73 -0.80 -8.95 -18.18
N ALA A 74 -0.31 -7.82 -18.68
CA ALA A 74 -0.77 -7.22 -19.94
C ALA A 74 -0.79 -8.23 -21.08
N LYS A 75 0.29 -8.99 -21.26
CA LYS A 75 0.40 -10.03 -22.30
C LYS A 75 -0.63 -11.14 -22.11
N SER A 76 -0.80 -11.61 -20.88
CA SER A 76 -1.71 -12.71 -20.53
C SER A 76 -3.17 -12.34 -20.75
N ILE A 77 -3.57 -11.12 -20.36
CA ILE A 77 -4.97 -10.68 -20.36
C ILE A 77 -5.42 -10.04 -21.69
N TYR A 78 -4.48 -9.55 -22.52
CA TYR A 78 -4.81 -8.83 -23.75
C TYR A 78 -5.73 -9.59 -24.73
N PRO A 79 -5.55 -10.90 -25.00
CA PRO A 79 -6.46 -11.64 -25.88
C PRO A 79 -7.92 -11.56 -25.43
N SER A 80 -8.16 -11.70 -24.12
CA SER A 80 -9.50 -11.60 -23.56
C SER A 80 -10.02 -10.15 -23.56
N LEU A 81 -9.16 -9.16 -23.27
CA LEU A 81 -9.53 -7.74 -23.28
C LEU A 81 -9.98 -7.27 -24.68
N SER A 82 -9.21 -7.61 -25.71
CA SER A 82 -9.53 -7.29 -27.11
C SER A 82 -10.73 -8.07 -27.65
N SER A 83 -11.04 -9.23 -27.06
CA SER A 83 -12.28 -9.93 -27.37
C SER A 83 -13.51 -9.15 -26.90
N VAL A 84 -13.46 -8.54 -25.71
CA VAL A 84 -14.60 -7.85 -25.06
C VAL A 84 -14.69 -6.35 -25.34
N CYS A 85 -13.56 -5.69 -25.65
CA CYS A 85 -13.48 -4.28 -25.99
C CYS A 85 -12.80 -4.13 -27.35
N LYS A 86 -13.58 -3.88 -28.40
CA LYS A 86 -13.08 -3.81 -29.79
C LYS A 86 -12.29 -2.54 -30.10
N ASP A 87 -12.43 -1.52 -29.27
CA ASP A 87 -11.75 -0.23 -29.32
C ASP A 87 -10.44 -0.21 -28.51
N VAL A 88 -10.01 -1.35 -27.95
CA VAL A 88 -8.74 -1.42 -27.22
C VAL A 88 -7.57 -1.14 -28.17
N PRO A 89 -6.55 -0.36 -27.76
CA PRO A 89 -5.30 -0.21 -28.50
C PRO A 89 -4.54 -1.54 -28.64
N SER A 90 -3.46 -1.53 -29.40
CA SER A 90 -2.58 -2.68 -29.64
C SER A 90 -2.02 -3.30 -28.36
N CYS A 91 -1.62 -4.57 -28.46
CA CYS A 91 -1.02 -5.31 -27.34
C CYS A 91 0.20 -4.59 -26.77
N ASN A 92 1.07 -4.06 -27.65
CA ASN A 92 2.27 -3.35 -27.24
C ASN A 92 1.93 -2.02 -26.54
N TYR A 93 0.90 -1.30 -27.01
CA TYR A 93 0.42 -0.11 -26.30
C TYR A 93 -0.11 -0.45 -24.90
N VAL A 94 -0.93 -1.50 -24.78
CA VAL A 94 -1.51 -1.92 -23.49
C VAL A 94 -0.43 -2.41 -22.54
N GLU A 95 0.54 -3.17 -23.03
CA GLU A 95 1.72 -3.58 -22.27
C GLU A 95 2.45 -2.37 -21.71
N GLU A 96 2.83 -1.41 -22.56
CA GLU A 96 3.60 -0.25 -22.10
C GLU A 96 2.79 0.65 -21.16
N LEU A 97 1.50 0.84 -21.41
CA LEU A 97 0.62 1.60 -20.52
C LEU A 97 0.59 0.99 -19.11
N LEU A 98 0.42 -0.33 -19.01
CA LEU A 98 0.37 -1.03 -17.73
C LEU A 98 1.73 -1.02 -17.04
N ARG A 99 2.83 -1.19 -17.80
CA ARG A 99 4.19 -1.12 -17.28
C ARG A 99 4.50 0.26 -16.71
N LEU A 100 4.22 1.34 -17.45
CA LEU A 100 4.39 2.72 -16.97
C LEU A 100 3.52 3.03 -15.76
N ALA A 101 2.27 2.52 -15.71
CA ALA A 101 1.42 2.66 -14.54
C ALA A 101 2.01 1.90 -13.32
N GLY A 102 2.47 0.66 -13.52
CA GLY A 102 3.15 -0.11 -12.49
C GLY A 102 4.45 0.52 -12.00
N LEU A 103 5.22 1.13 -12.89
CA LEU A 103 6.45 1.84 -12.57
C LEU A 103 6.20 3.12 -11.75
N LEU A 104 5.07 3.80 -11.99
CA LEU A 104 4.80 5.13 -11.45
C LEU A 104 3.75 5.16 -10.35
N HIS A 105 3.11 4.04 -10.00
CA HIS A 105 2.04 4.00 -9.00
C HIS A 105 2.46 4.60 -7.65
N ASP A 106 3.71 4.36 -7.27
CA ASP A 106 4.30 4.78 -6.00
C ASP A 106 5.08 6.11 -6.07
N VAL A 107 5.13 6.76 -7.24
CA VAL A 107 5.96 7.98 -7.45
C VAL A 107 5.54 9.15 -6.56
N GLY A 108 4.32 9.12 -6.04
CA GLY A 108 3.77 10.13 -5.15
C GLY A 108 4.04 9.94 -3.67
N HIS A 109 4.72 8.86 -3.24
CA HIS A 109 5.02 8.67 -1.82
C HIS A 109 6.08 9.66 -1.30
N GLY A 110 5.90 10.06 -0.05
CA GLY A 110 6.88 10.79 0.75
C GLY A 110 7.64 9.88 1.73
N PRO A 111 8.49 10.45 2.61
CA PRO A 111 9.21 9.70 3.63
C PRO A 111 8.24 8.94 4.53
N TYR A 112 8.53 7.70 4.94
CA TYR A 112 7.62 6.85 5.71
C TYR A 112 6.26 6.55 5.03
N GLY A 113 6.12 6.72 3.70
CA GLY A 113 4.98 6.19 2.93
C GLY A 113 3.60 6.66 3.45
N HIS A 114 2.69 5.72 3.70
CA HIS A 114 1.35 6.01 4.23
C HIS A 114 1.36 6.75 5.57
N PHE A 115 2.40 6.59 6.39
CA PHE A 115 2.51 7.37 7.63
C PHE A 115 2.54 8.88 7.33
N PHE A 116 3.22 9.28 6.25
CA PHE A 116 3.28 10.68 5.82
C PHE A 116 1.97 11.17 5.20
N ASP A 117 1.23 10.29 4.53
CA ASP A 117 -0.12 10.61 4.06
C ASP A 117 -1.03 10.96 5.25
N ASP A 118 -1.10 10.06 6.23
CA ASP A 118 -2.01 10.17 7.37
C ASP A 118 -1.65 11.33 8.31
N ASN A 119 -0.34 11.56 8.53
CA ASN A 119 0.15 12.49 9.54
C ASN A 119 0.68 13.82 9.00
N PHE A 120 0.65 14.04 7.68
CA PHE A 120 1.10 15.30 7.09
C PHE A 120 0.29 15.72 5.86
N LEU A 121 0.14 14.87 4.84
CA LEU A 121 -0.63 15.25 3.64
C LEU A 121 -2.12 15.47 3.92
N SER A 122 -2.64 14.83 4.95
CA SER A 122 -4.02 14.95 5.41
C SER A 122 -4.43 16.39 5.74
N ASP A 123 -3.50 17.27 6.12
CA ASP A 123 -3.73 18.71 6.31
C ASP A 123 -4.32 19.38 5.05
N TRP A 124 -4.00 18.87 3.87
CA TRP A 124 -4.47 19.35 2.57
C TRP A 124 -5.45 18.39 1.88
N LYS A 125 -5.90 17.33 2.59
CA LYS A 125 -6.70 16.23 2.03
C LYS A 125 -6.03 15.57 0.82
N LEU A 126 -4.71 15.46 0.85
CA LEU A 126 -3.90 14.83 -0.19
C LEU A 126 -3.52 13.41 0.21
N THR A 127 -3.23 12.60 -0.81
CA THR A 127 -2.68 11.25 -0.67
C THR A 127 -1.51 11.09 -1.64
N HIS A 128 -0.68 10.07 -1.43
CA HIS A 128 0.37 9.71 -2.39
C HIS A 128 -0.19 9.46 -3.79
N GLU A 129 -1.39 8.89 -3.96
CA GLU A 129 -2.01 8.72 -5.28
C GLU A 129 -2.26 10.06 -5.98
N VAL A 130 -2.82 11.04 -5.26
CA VAL A 130 -3.08 12.39 -5.79
C VAL A 130 -1.77 13.09 -6.14
N MET A 131 -0.75 12.97 -5.29
CA MET A 131 0.59 13.48 -5.58
C MET A 131 1.16 12.80 -6.84
N GLY A 132 1.04 11.48 -6.94
CA GLY A 132 1.49 10.67 -8.06
C GLY A 132 0.87 11.12 -9.38
N GLN A 133 -0.46 11.30 -9.43
CA GLN A 133 -1.14 11.82 -10.62
C GLN A 133 -0.59 13.16 -11.08
N ASN A 134 -0.35 14.08 -10.14
CA ASN A 134 0.17 15.41 -10.45
C ASN A 134 1.63 15.36 -10.91
N ILE A 135 2.45 14.49 -10.33
CA ILE A 135 3.84 14.26 -10.78
C ILE A 135 3.85 13.67 -12.19
N ILE A 136 3.05 12.64 -12.44
CA ILE A 136 2.95 11.98 -13.75
C ILE A 136 2.56 13.01 -14.82
N VAL A 137 1.49 13.77 -14.60
CA VAL A 137 0.98 14.70 -15.61
C VAL A 137 1.86 15.94 -15.76
N ARG A 138 2.29 16.56 -14.65
CA ARG A 138 2.96 17.88 -14.69
C ARG A 138 4.47 17.80 -14.87
N LYS A 139 5.12 16.71 -14.43
CA LYS A 139 6.58 16.59 -14.41
C LYS A 139 7.11 15.51 -15.35
N LEU A 140 6.37 14.42 -15.53
CA LEU A 140 6.78 13.31 -16.39
C LEU A 140 6.04 13.27 -17.74
N GLY A 141 4.98 14.05 -17.90
CA GLY A 141 4.06 13.93 -19.04
C GLY A 141 4.74 14.12 -20.40
N VAL A 142 5.66 15.08 -20.51
CA VAL A 142 6.40 15.33 -21.77
C VAL A 142 7.24 14.14 -22.21
N TYR A 143 7.74 13.34 -21.27
CA TYR A 143 8.48 12.13 -21.56
C TYR A 143 7.49 11.00 -21.85
N LEU A 144 6.49 10.78 -20.99
CA LEU A 144 5.51 9.70 -21.19
C LEU A 144 4.81 9.77 -22.55
N ASP A 145 4.44 10.98 -23.00
CA ASP A 145 3.76 11.19 -24.28
C ASP A 145 4.68 10.95 -25.51
N ARG A 146 5.99 10.73 -25.31
CA ARG A 146 7.00 10.42 -26.33
C ARG A 146 7.40 8.94 -26.38
N VAL A 147 6.83 8.10 -25.51
CA VAL A 147 7.03 6.64 -25.58
C VAL A 147 6.30 6.08 -26.80
N ARG A 148 6.95 5.21 -27.59
CA ARG A 148 6.40 4.66 -28.85
C ARG A 148 6.41 3.14 -28.95
N ARG A 149 6.89 2.43 -27.92
CA ARG A 149 6.99 0.96 -27.92
C ARG A 149 7.03 0.37 -26.53
N SER A 150 6.73 -0.92 -26.45
CA SER A 150 6.97 -1.76 -25.29
C SER A 150 8.22 -2.63 -25.49
N PRO A 151 8.65 -3.41 -24.47
CA PRO A 151 9.67 -4.44 -24.65
C PRO A 151 9.32 -5.47 -25.74
N SER A 152 8.04 -5.68 -26.07
CA SER A 152 7.61 -6.66 -27.07
C SER A 152 7.49 -6.10 -28.49
N GLY A 153 7.56 -4.78 -28.68
CA GLY A 153 7.57 -4.16 -30.00
C GLY A 153 6.96 -2.76 -30.06
N ALA A 154 7.01 -2.16 -31.26
CA ALA A 154 6.46 -0.84 -31.52
C ALA A 154 4.93 -0.79 -31.40
N PHE A 155 4.40 0.39 -31.06
CA PHE A 155 2.97 0.66 -31.15
C PHE A 155 2.48 0.63 -32.61
N THR A 156 1.18 0.43 -32.81
CA THR A 156 0.57 0.54 -34.14
C THR A 156 0.63 2.01 -34.62
N PRO A 157 0.80 2.29 -35.92
CA PRO A 157 0.79 3.66 -36.43
C PRO A 157 -0.44 4.46 -35.97
N GLY A 158 -0.20 5.65 -35.42
CA GLY A 158 -1.24 6.54 -34.89
C GLY A 158 -1.50 6.41 -33.38
N GLU A 159 -1.01 5.35 -32.74
CA GLU A 159 -1.07 5.23 -31.28
C GLU A 159 -0.01 6.09 -30.60
N VAL A 160 -0.43 6.87 -29.61
CA VAL A 160 0.43 7.75 -28.82
C VAL A 160 0.11 7.55 -27.35
N MET A 161 1.14 7.32 -26.54
CA MET A 161 1.00 7.22 -25.09
C MET A 161 0.45 8.54 -24.52
N ASN A 162 -0.32 8.44 -23.43
CA ASN A 162 -0.92 9.59 -22.79
C ASN A 162 -0.72 9.51 -21.28
N ALA A 163 0.03 10.46 -20.72
CA ALA A 163 0.34 10.53 -19.29
C ALA A 163 -0.91 10.55 -18.40
N ARG A 164 -2.04 11.10 -18.86
CA ARG A 164 -3.29 11.12 -18.10
C ARG A 164 -3.93 9.74 -18.00
N ARG A 165 -3.73 8.86 -18.99
CA ARG A 165 -4.18 7.46 -18.91
C ARG A 165 -3.33 6.67 -17.92
N VAL A 166 -2.03 6.93 -17.86
CA VAL A 166 -1.13 6.38 -16.83
C VAL A 166 -1.58 6.85 -15.44
N ALA A 167 -1.75 8.16 -15.26
CA ALA A 167 -2.22 8.75 -14.00
C ALA A 167 -3.60 8.23 -13.56
N PHE A 168 -4.48 7.93 -14.52
CA PHE A 168 -5.80 7.36 -14.24
C PHE A 168 -5.71 5.96 -13.61
N LEU A 169 -4.80 5.11 -14.10
CA LEU A 169 -4.70 3.72 -13.63
C LEU A 169 -4.20 3.62 -12.18
N ILE A 170 -3.38 4.56 -11.73
CA ILE A 170 -2.73 4.50 -10.41
C ILE A 170 -3.59 5.08 -9.27
N LYS A 171 -4.72 5.71 -9.58
CA LYS A 171 -5.62 6.30 -8.57
C LYS A 171 -6.81 5.38 -8.33
N MET A 172 -7.12 5.16 -7.05
CA MET A 172 -8.29 4.41 -6.67
C MET A 172 -9.60 5.10 -7.11
N PRO A 173 -10.58 4.34 -7.65
CA PRO A 173 -11.91 4.88 -7.94
C PRO A 173 -12.54 5.57 -6.73
N GLU A 174 -13.02 6.80 -6.91
CA GLU A 174 -13.83 7.49 -5.92
C GLU A 174 -15.32 7.19 -6.15
N ALA A 175 -16.06 6.89 -5.08
CA ALA A 175 -17.46 6.53 -5.17
C ALA A 175 -18.31 7.71 -5.67
N GLY A 176 -19.01 7.51 -6.80
CA GLY A 176 -20.01 8.46 -7.30
C GLY A 176 -19.53 9.42 -8.38
N GLU A 177 -18.27 9.32 -8.84
CA GLU A 177 -17.82 10.10 -10.00
C GLU A 177 -17.94 9.29 -11.31
N PRO A 178 -18.78 9.73 -12.27
CA PRO A 178 -18.84 9.08 -13.58
C PRO A 178 -17.55 9.36 -14.36
N GLU A 179 -16.72 8.33 -14.50
CA GLU A 179 -15.43 8.45 -15.17
C GLU A 179 -15.57 8.43 -16.69
N LYS A 180 -15.15 9.53 -17.33
CA LYS A 180 -15.15 9.72 -18.78
C LYS A 180 -13.95 9.02 -19.45
N GLN A 181 -13.68 7.75 -19.11
CA GLN A 181 -12.62 6.95 -19.72
C GLN A 181 -13.18 5.79 -20.56
N PRO A 182 -12.48 5.34 -21.61
CA PRO A 182 -12.88 4.17 -22.38
C PRO A 182 -13.03 2.93 -21.50
N ARG A 183 -13.97 2.05 -21.86
CA ARG A 183 -14.27 0.83 -21.09
C ARG A 183 -13.04 -0.04 -20.87
N TRP A 184 -12.22 -0.23 -21.91
CA TRP A 184 -11.00 -1.03 -21.79
C TRP A 184 -10.05 -0.47 -20.71
N LEU A 185 -9.96 0.85 -20.57
CA LEU A 185 -9.09 1.50 -19.57
C LEU A 185 -9.65 1.33 -18.15
N GLN A 186 -10.98 1.44 -17.99
CA GLN A 186 -11.64 1.16 -16.72
C GLN A 186 -11.43 -0.30 -16.28
N MET A 187 -11.50 -1.25 -17.23
CA MET A 187 -11.24 -2.66 -16.97
C MET A 187 -9.78 -2.90 -16.54
N LEU A 188 -8.82 -2.28 -17.25
CA LEU A 188 -7.40 -2.36 -16.88
C LEU A 188 -7.11 -1.85 -15.48
N ARG A 189 -7.82 -0.82 -15.00
CA ARG A 189 -7.65 -0.30 -13.64
C ARG A 189 -7.92 -1.34 -12.55
N GLN A 190 -8.72 -2.37 -12.83
CA GLN A 190 -8.97 -3.45 -11.87
C GLN A 190 -7.70 -4.24 -11.51
N LEU A 191 -6.65 -4.18 -12.34
CA LEU A 191 -5.32 -4.73 -12.01
C LEU A 191 -4.56 -3.90 -10.97
N PHE A 192 -4.99 -2.67 -10.68
CA PHE A 192 -4.42 -1.77 -9.68
C PHE A 192 -5.34 -1.58 -8.47
N SER A 193 -6.65 -1.79 -8.63
CA SER A 193 -7.67 -1.48 -7.60
C SER A 193 -8.53 -2.67 -7.16
N GLY A 194 -8.00 -3.90 -7.23
CA GLY A 194 -8.73 -5.16 -6.99
C GLY A 194 -8.28 -5.99 -5.78
N VAL A 195 -8.78 -7.22 -5.69
CA VAL A 195 -8.43 -8.19 -4.61
C VAL A 195 -6.93 -8.55 -4.63
N TYR A 196 -6.44 -8.92 -5.80
CA TYR A 196 -5.01 -9.01 -6.10
C TYR A 196 -4.72 -8.03 -7.24
N THR A 197 -3.62 -7.31 -7.11
CA THR A 197 -3.18 -6.22 -7.97
C THR A 197 -1.74 -6.47 -8.34
N VAL A 198 -1.28 -5.90 -9.44
CA VAL A 198 0.13 -6.03 -9.86
C VAL A 198 1.10 -5.47 -8.81
N ASP A 199 0.64 -4.48 -8.03
CA ASP A 199 1.31 -3.93 -6.85
C ASP A 199 1.44 -4.98 -5.73
N ASN A 200 0.32 -5.52 -5.25
CA ASN A 200 0.37 -6.46 -4.12
C ASN A 200 0.99 -7.82 -4.46
N LEU A 201 0.98 -8.20 -5.72
CA LEU A 201 1.69 -9.34 -6.22
C LEU A 201 3.23 -9.17 -6.15
N ASP A 202 3.75 -7.95 -6.30
CA ASP A 202 5.16 -7.68 -6.05
C ASP A 202 5.45 -7.55 -4.55
N TYR A 203 4.77 -6.64 -3.83
CA TYR A 203 5.17 -6.35 -2.46
C TYR A 203 5.01 -7.55 -1.54
N VAL A 204 4.00 -8.41 -1.72
CA VAL A 204 3.82 -9.58 -0.83
C VAL A 204 5.03 -10.51 -0.92
N GLN A 205 5.52 -10.78 -2.12
CA GLN A 205 6.71 -11.62 -2.28
C GLN A 205 7.97 -10.89 -1.83
N ARG A 206 8.12 -9.62 -2.21
CA ARG A 206 9.31 -8.82 -1.90
C ARG A 206 9.45 -8.61 -0.39
N ASP A 207 8.38 -8.22 0.29
CA ASP A 207 8.39 -7.99 1.73
C ASP A 207 8.63 -9.30 2.47
N ALA A 208 8.00 -10.40 2.06
CA ALA A 208 8.25 -11.72 2.66
C ALA A 208 9.71 -12.14 2.53
N TYR A 209 10.31 -11.95 1.34
CA TYR A 209 11.72 -12.22 1.08
C TYR A 209 12.64 -11.32 1.92
N MET A 210 12.43 -10.00 1.88
CA MET A 210 13.31 -9.02 2.52
C MET A 210 13.22 -9.02 4.06
N THR A 211 12.08 -9.44 4.61
CA THR A 211 11.91 -9.59 6.07
C THR A 211 12.36 -10.96 6.56
N GLY A 212 12.53 -11.94 5.67
CA GLY A 212 12.72 -13.35 6.03
C GLY A 212 11.51 -13.96 6.72
N PHE A 213 10.35 -13.30 6.67
CA PHE A 213 9.16 -13.72 7.42
C PHE A 213 8.56 -15.01 6.86
N SER A 214 8.48 -15.12 5.54
CA SER A 214 7.96 -16.33 4.90
C SER A 214 8.67 -16.59 3.57
N LEU A 215 8.96 -17.86 3.33
CA LEU A 215 9.37 -18.38 2.02
C LEU A 215 8.17 -18.96 1.26
N ASP A 216 6.95 -18.81 1.76
CA ASP A 216 5.74 -19.28 1.09
C ASP A 216 5.61 -18.57 -0.26
N MET A 217 6.02 -19.27 -1.30
CA MET A 217 6.01 -18.74 -2.65
C MET A 217 4.56 -18.63 -3.13
N VAL A 218 4.12 -17.40 -3.36
CA VAL A 218 2.86 -17.15 -4.06
C VAL A 218 3.00 -17.68 -5.49
N ASP A 219 2.10 -18.56 -5.92
CA ASP A 219 2.09 -19.10 -7.29
C ASP A 219 1.46 -18.09 -8.27
N ILE A 220 2.19 -17.00 -8.46
CA ILE A 220 1.84 -15.90 -9.37
C ILE A 220 1.67 -16.38 -10.82
N PRO A 221 2.57 -17.20 -11.39
CA PRO A 221 2.40 -17.66 -12.77
C PRO A 221 1.07 -18.37 -12.97
N ARG A 222 0.67 -19.23 -12.03
CA ARG A 222 -0.63 -19.91 -12.08
C ARG A 222 -1.80 -18.94 -11.89
N LEU A 223 -1.71 -18.00 -10.95
CA LEU A 223 -2.76 -17.01 -10.74
C LEU A 223 -3.00 -16.22 -12.03
N ARG A 224 -1.92 -15.67 -12.61
CA ARG A 224 -1.94 -14.93 -13.88
C ARG A 224 -2.51 -15.73 -15.05
N TYR A 225 -2.09 -16.99 -15.19
CA TYR A 225 -2.59 -17.88 -16.25
C TYR A 225 -4.12 -18.05 -16.21
N TYR A 226 -4.70 -18.10 -15.02
CA TYR A 226 -6.15 -18.25 -14.84
C TYR A 226 -6.91 -16.92 -14.78
N THR A 227 -6.23 -15.77 -14.86
CA THR A 227 -6.83 -14.44 -14.88
C THR A 227 -7.09 -13.97 -16.31
N PHE A 228 -8.32 -13.52 -16.58
CA PHE A 228 -8.72 -12.99 -17.89
C PHE A 228 -9.89 -12.02 -17.75
N PHE A 229 -10.29 -11.36 -18.83
CA PHE A 229 -11.43 -10.46 -18.87
C PHE A 229 -12.66 -11.12 -19.50
N THR A 230 -13.82 -10.88 -18.88
CA THR A 230 -15.14 -11.13 -19.46
C THR A 230 -15.91 -9.81 -19.58
N LYS A 231 -17.16 -9.84 -20.06
CA LYS A 231 -18.00 -8.64 -20.12
C LYS A 231 -18.24 -8.04 -18.73
N GLU A 232 -18.14 -8.84 -17.68
CA GLU A 232 -18.35 -8.49 -16.27
C GLU A 232 -17.10 -7.90 -15.59
N GLY A 233 -15.95 -7.83 -16.28
CA GLY A 233 -14.70 -7.34 -15.71
C GLY A 233 -13.64 -8.42 -15.56
N LEU A 234 -12.67 -8.17 -14.67
CA LEU A 234 -11.58 -9.08 -14.34
C LEU A 234 -12.14 -10.34 -13.67
N THR A 235 -11.76 -11.48 -14.23
CA THR A 235 -12.34 -12.77 -13.91
C THR A 235 -11.21 -13.78 -13.69
N LEU A 236 -11.38 -14.63 -12.69
CA LEU A 236 -10.48 -15.73 -12.36
C LEU A 236 -11.19 -17.05 -12.68
N HIS A 237 -10.53 -17.93 -13.42
CA HIS A 237 -11.01 -19.29 -13.61
C HIS A 237 -11.05 -20.04 -12.27
N GLN A 238 -12.07 -20.86 -12.02
CA GLN A 238 -12.21 -21.62 -10.77
C GLN A 238 -10.96 -22.43 -10.38
N SER A 239 -10.21 -22.96 -11.34
CA SER A 239 -8.93 -23.67 -11.11
C SER A 239 -7.80 -22.81 -10.52
N GLY A 240 -7.93 -21.48 -10.59
CA GLY A 240 -7.00 -20.50 -10.01
C GLY A 240 -7.30 -20.15 -8.56
N ILE A 241 -8.43 -20.61 -7.99
CA ILE A 241 -8.84 -20.33 -6.60
C ILE A 241 -7.77 -20.72 -5.58
N SER A 242 -7.11 -21.86 -5.77
CA SER A 242 -6.06 -22.31 -4.85
C SER A 242 -4.85 -21.37 -4.81
N ALA A 243 -4.44 -20.83 -5.97
CA ALA A 243 -3.37 -19.84 -6.06
C ALA A 243 -3.77 -18.52 -5.39
N LEU A 244 -5.02 -18.08 -5.60
CA LEU A 244 -5.58 -16.91 -4.92
C LEU A 244 -5.61 -17.10 -3.40
N GLY A 245 -6.05 -18.25 -2.90
CA GLY A 245 -6.08 -18.54 -1.47
C GLY A 245 -4.69 -18.49 -0.83
N ARG A 246 -3.67 -19.03 -1.51
CA ARG A 246 -2.26 -18.92 -1.06
C ARG A 246 -1.80 -17.47 -1.01
N PHE A 247 -2.08 -16.68 -2.04
CA PHE A 247 -1.76 -15.25 -2.06
C PHE A 247 -2.40 -14.50 -0.89
N LEU A 248 -3.70 -14.68 -0.67
CA LEU A 248 -4.44 -14.00 0.39
C LEU A 248 -3.91 -14.38 1.79
N ASN A 249 -3.55 -15.64 2.01
CA ASN A 249 -2.95 -16.09 3.26
C ASN A 249 -1.55 -15.49 3.48
N ALA A 250 -0.70 -15.46 2.44
CA ALA A 250 0.62 -14.84 2.54
C ALA A 250 0.51 -13.35 2.91
N ARG A 251 -0.39 -12.63 2.22
CA ARG A 251 -0.70 -11.22 2.54
C ARG A 251 -1.22 -11.06 3.96
N LEU A 252 -2.18 -11.88 4.39
CA LEU A 252 -2.71 -11.86 5.76
C LEU A 252 -1.59 -11.96 6.80
N ASN A 253 -0.71 -12.95 6.63
CA ASN A 253 0.39 -13.19 7.56
C ASN A 253 1.38 -12.02 7.62
N LEU A 254 1.68 -11.36 6.50
CA LEU A 254 2.54 -10.15 6.49
C LEU A 254 1.94 -9.01 7.29
N TYR A 255 0.65 -8.75 7.17
CA TYR A 255 -0.01 -7.72 7.99
C TYR A 255 0.05 -8.05 9.47
N THR A 256 -0.29 -9.27 9.86
CA THR A 256 -0.30 -9.67 11.27
C THR A 256 1.09 -9.62 11.88
N ASN A 257 2.09 -10.13 11.16
CA ASN A 257 3.41 -10.37 11.74
C ASN A 257 4.42 -9.26 11.46
N VAL A 258 4.35 -8.59 10.31
CA VAL A 258 5.33 -7.57 9.89
C VAL A 258 4.74 -6.16 10.07
N TYR A 259 3.68 -5.82 9.34
CA TYR A 259 3.15 -4.45 9.30
C TYR A 259 2.53 -4.04 10.64
N PHE A 260 1.83 -4.96 11.31
CA PHE A 260 1.25 -4.74 12.64
C PHE A 260 2.07 -5.35 13.77
N HIS A 261 3.35 -5.63 13.52
CA HIS A 261 4.25 -6.05 14.57
C HIS A 261 4.24 -5.05 15.72
N ARG A 262 4.14 -5.54 16.95
CA ARG A 262 3.95 -4.72 18.15
C ARG A 262 4.97 -3.59 18.31
N THR A 263 6.23 -3.87 17.99
CA THR A 263 7.32 -2.91 18.12
C THR A 263 7.23 -1.85 17.02
N THR A 264 6.85 -2.24 15.79
CA THR A 264 6.57 -1.31 14.68
C THR A 264 5.48 -0.33 15.09
N ARG A 265 4.37 -0.83 15.66
CA ARG A 265 3.28 0.01 16.16
C ARG A 265 3.69 0.93 17.30
N GLY A 266 4.52 0.44 18.22
CA GLY A 266 5.09 1.28 19.29
C GLY A 266 5.97 2.42 18.75
N LEU A 267 6.76 2.16 17.70
CA LEU A 267 7.56 3.17 17.00
C LEU A 267 6.67 4.17 16.25
N ASP A 268 5.63 3.70 15.55
CA ASP A 268 4.67 4.57 14.86
C ASP A 268 3.98 5.51 15.83
N LEU A 269 3.52 5.01 16.98
CA LEU A 269 2.88 5.83 18.03
C LEU A 269 3.82 6.92 18.56
N HIS A 270 5.11 6.63 18.69
CA HIS A 270 6.10 7.63 19.09
C HIS A 270 6.32 8.64 17.96
N LEU A 271 6.47 8.17 16.72
CA LEU A 271 6.64 9.01 15.54
C LEU A 271 5.49 10.01 15.37
N GLN A 272 4.25 9.59 15.65
CA GLN A 272 3.04 10.44 15.55
C GLN A 272 3.13 11.70 16.42
N GLU A 273 3.89 11.66 17.51
CA GLU A 273 3.99 12.78 18.45
C GLU A 273 4.81 13.96 17.92
N PHE A 274 5.69 13.74 16.94
CA PHE A 274 6.66 14.75 16.50
C PHE A 274 6.86 14.83 14.98
N PHE A 275 6.36 13.87 14.20
CA PHE A 275 6.56 13.82 12.76
C PHE A 275 5.90 14.98 12.02
N HIS A 276 4.66 15.34 12.38
CA HIS A 276 3.95 16.47 11.76
C HIS A 276 4.72 17.79 11.91
N ASP A 277 5.13 18.09 13.15
CA ASP A 277 5.94 19.27 13.47
C ASP A 277 7.27 19.26 12.71
N THR A 278 7.91 18.08 12.60
CA THR A 278 9.15 17.90 11.82
C THR A 278 8.92 18.25 10.35
N MET A 279 7.87 17.71 9.75
CA MET A 279 7.60 17.91 8.33
C MET A 279 7.23 19.36 8.00
N LYS A 280 6.56 20.09 8.92
CA LYS A 280 6.30 21.53 8.76
C LYS A 280 7.56 22.37 8.59
N PHE A 281 8.68 21.99 9.20
CA PHE A 281 9.96 22.66 9.00
C PHE A 281 10.64 22.29 7.68
N ILE A 282 10.41 21.08 7.18
CA ILE A 282 11.10 20.55 6.00
C ILE A 282 10.38 20.92 4.71
N LEU A 283 9.05 20.85 4.72
CA LEU A 283 8.19 21.14 3.58
C LEU A 283 7.06 22.08 4.04
N PRO A 284 7.34 23.38 4.21
CA PRO A 284 6.33 24.32 4.64
C PRO A 284 5.30 24.55 3.52
N GLY A 285 4.02 24.37 3.83
CA GLY A 285 2.92 24.66 2.92
C GLY A 285 2.46 23.46 2.09
N ASN A 286 1.56 23.72 1.14
CA ASN A 286 0.89 22.70 0.34
C ASN A 286 1.87 22.00 -0.63
N PRO A 287 2.11 20.68 -0.49
CA PRO A 287 3.04 19.96 -1.36
C PRO A 287 2.69 20.00 -2.86
N LEU A 288 1.40 20.13 -3.21
CA LEU A 288 0.97 20.23 -4.61
C LEU A 288 1.35 21.55 -5.28
N GLU A 289 1.51 22.62 -4.50
CA GLU A 289 1.88 23.95 -5.00
C GLU A 289 3.39 24.03 -5.24
N SER A 290 4.18 23.20 -4.53
CA SER A 290 5.64 23.20 -4.56
C SER A 290 6.23 21.83 -4.87
N LEU A 291 5.87 21.25 -6.02
CA LEU A 291 6.37 19.93 -6.43
C LEU A 291 7.91 19.85 -6.50
N ASP A 292 8.61 20.94 -6.81
CA ASP A 292 10.08 20.93 -6.85
C ASP A 292 10.72 20.82 -5.47
N ASP A 293 10.03 21.29 -4.42
CA ASP A 293 10.44 21.02 -3.03
C ASP A 293 9.99 19.64 -2.57
N TYR A 294 8.81 19.18 -3.02
CA TYR A 294 8.36 17.81 -2.79
C TYR A 294 9.32 16.76 -3.39
N LEU A 295 9.96 17.06 -4.52
CA LEU A 295 11.00 16.19 -5.11
C LEU A 295 12.19 15.95 -4.16
N LYS A 296 12.46 16.87 -3.23
CA LYS A 296 13.52 16.74 -2.21
C LYS A 296 12.99 16.06 -0.93
N CYS A 297 11.69 15.76 -0.86
CA CYS A 297 11.03 15.15 0.28
C CYS A 297 11.24 13.63 0.26
N ASP A 298 12.36 13.19 0.81
CA ASP A 298 12.73 11.80 1.01
C ASP A 298 13.36 11.61 2.41
N GLU A 299 13.60 10.36 2.81
CA GLU A 299 14.05 10.07 4.19
C GLU A 299 15.49 10.51 4.42
N TRP A 300 16.33 10.56 3.39
CA TRP A 300 17.71 11.03 3.52
C TRP A 300 17.75 12.53 3.81
N ASN A 301 16.98 13.33 3.08
CA ASN A 301 16.87 14.76 3.36
C ASN A 301 16.25 15.00 4.74
N LEU A 302 15.21 14.22 5.11
CA LEU A 302 14.62 14.26 6.45
C LEU A 302 15.66 14.02 7.54
N PHE A 303 16.41 12.93 7.47
CA PHE A 303 17.42 12.60 8.47
C PHE A 303 18.56 13.62 8.51
N ASN A 304 19.03 14.08 7.35
CA ASN A 304 20.09 15.10 7.28
C ASN A 304 19.63 16.44 7.91
N LYS A 305 18.39 16.87 7.65
CA LYS A 305 17.82 18.09 8.25
C LYS A 305 17.73 17.98 9.77
N VAL A 306 17.16 16.88 10.25
CA VAL A 306 16.97 16.60 11.67
C VAL A 306 18.32 16.51 12.39
N GLN A 307 19.34 15.89 11.79
CA GLN A 307 20.67 15.80 12.37
C GLN A 307 21.28 17.19 12.59
N GLY A 308 21.09 18.11 11.65
CA GLY A 308 21.54 19.52 11.80
C GLY A 308 20.79 20.31 12.88
N TRP A 309 19.65 19.81 13.38
CA TRP A 309 18.83 20.54 14.36
C TRP A 309 19.35 20.44 15.80
N HIS A 310 20.29 19.53 16.11
CA HIS A 310 20.92 19.46 17.43
C HIS A 310 21.63 20.77 17.82
N GLU A 311 22.19 21.48 16.82
CA GLU A 311 22.91 22.75 17.00
C GLU A 311 22.04 23.97 16.69
N SER A 312 20.74 23.78 16.41
CA SER A 312 19.86 24.87 16.03
C SER A 312 19.62 25.86 17.18
N LYS A 313 19.53 27.15 16.84
CA LYS A 313 19.09 28.20 17.77
C LYS A 313 17.61 28.04 18.14
N ASP A 314 16.81 27.43 17.27
CA ASP A 314 15.39 27.16 17.50
C ASP A 314 15.22 26.05 18.54
N LYS A 315 14.49 26.36 19.63
CA LYS A 315 14.20 25.40 20.71
C LYS A 315 13.33 24.24 20.25
N THR A 316 12.40 24.49 19.33
CA THR A 316 11.50 23.46 18.77
C THR A 316 12.29 22.48 17.93
N GLN A 317 13.18 22.96 17.05
CA GLN A 317 14.05 22.09 16.25
C GLN A 317 14.93 21.20 17.13
N ARG A 318 15.55 21.75 18.19
CA ARG A 318 16.31 20.95 19.15
C ARG A 318 15.47 19.90 19.87
N ARG A 319 14.24 20.24 20.28
CA ARG A 319 13.30 19.27 20.88
C ARG A 319 12.98 18.13 19.91
N LEU A 320 12.66 18.45 18.65
CA LEU A 320 12.37 17.45 17.63
C LEU A 320 13.58 16.55 17.35
N ALA A 321 14.79 17.13 17.28
CA ALA A 321 16.03 16.37 17.11
C ALA A 321 16.25 15.34 18.24
N LEU A 322 15.90 15.69 19.49
CA LEU A 322 15.97 14.76 20.62
C LEU A 322 14.96 13.62 20.50
N GLU A 323 13.74 13.88 20.02
CA GLU A 323 12.75 12.81 19.79
C GLU A 323 13.18 11.86 18.66
N TRP A 324 13.72 12.40 17.57
CA TRP A 324 14.33 11.59 16.51
C TRP A 324 15.53 10.78 17.00
N LYS A 325 16.37 11.35 17.87
CA LYS A 325 17.49 10.61 18.48
C LYS A 325 17.00 9.38 19.25
N LYS A 326 15.94 9.51 20.04
CA LYS A 326 15.33 8.36 20.74
C LYS A 326 14.88 7.28 19.77
N LEU A 327 14.25 7.67 18.65
CA LEU A 327 13.83 6.73 17.61
C LEU A 327 15.05 5.98 17.00
N HIS A 328 16.11 6.71 16.63
CA HIS A 328 17.33 6.15 16.04
C HIS A 328 18.13 5.28 17.02
N ASP A 329 18.16 5.65 18.30
CA ASP A 329 18.79 4.87 19.38
C ASP A 329 17.93 3.66 19.79
N ARG A 330 16.76 3.48 19.15
CA ARG A 330 15.77 2.43 19.44
C ARG A 330 15.29 2.46 20.91
N GLU A 331 15.21 3.65 21.50
CA GLU A 331 14.55 3.88 22.78
C GLU A 331 13.03 3.81 22.59
N VAL A 332 12.49 2.58 22.52
CA VAL A 332 11.07 2.34 22.31
C VAL A 332 10.26 2.90 23.50
N LYS A 333 9.64 4.06 23.27
CA LYS A 333 8.85 4.79 24.26
C LYS A 333 7.61 4.01 24.70
N TRP A 334 6.85 3.51 23.73
CA TRP A 334 5.57 2.84 23.95
C TRP A 334 5.76 1.32 23.96
N LYS A 335 5.57 0.70 25.11
CA LYS A 335 5.64 -0.76 25.31
C LYS A 335 4.23 -1.33 25.39
N MET A 336 3.98 -2.43 24.69
CA MET A 336 2.64 -3.02 24.69
C MET A 336 2.37 -3.69 26.04
N SER A 337 1.28 -3.29 26.69
CA SER A 337 0.77 -3.86 27.94
C SER A 337 -0.36 -4.87 27.72
N PHE A 338 -1.13 -4.71 26.65
CA PHE A 338 -2.29 -5.55 26.36
C PHE A 338 -2.53 -5.69 24.86
N VAL A 339 -3.02 -6.86 24.43
CA VAL A 339 -3.51 -7.11 23.07
C VAL A 339 -4.76 -7.99 23.12
N ALA A 340 -5.73 -7.66 22.27
CA ALA A 340 -6.85 -8.50 21.95
C ALA A 340 -7.15 -8.43 20.45
N GLU A 341 -7.62 -9.55 19.89
CA GLU A 341 -8.14 -9.59 18.52
C GLU A 341 -9.66 -9.60 18.59
N ILE A 342 -10.27 -8.65 17.89
CA ILE A 342 -11.72 -8.49 17.87
C ILE A 342 -12.20 -8.79 16.46
N SER A 343 -13.00 -9.84 16.33
CA SER A 343 -13.63 -10.22 15.08
C SER A 343 -14.85 -9.32 14.84
N LEU A 344 -14.93 -8.67 13.67
CA LEU A 344 -16.02 -7.73 13.38
C LEU A 344 -17.36 -8.40 13.06
N ASP A 345 -17.39 -9.71 12.83
CA ASP A 345 -18.61 -10.48 12.62
C ASP A 345 -19.46 -10.67 13.89
N GLN A 346 -18.83 -10.60 15.07
CA GLN A 346 -19.51 -10.70 16.37
C GLN A 346 -20.20 -9.38 16.80
N ILE A 347 -20.02 -8.29 16.05
CA ILE A 347 -20.49 -6.96 16.43
C ILE A 347 -21.78 -6.63 15.66
N GLN A 348 -22.82 -6.22 16.40
CA GLN A 348 -24.12 -5.88 15.83
C GLN A 348 -24.02 -4.79 14.75
N ARG A 349 -24.65 -5.03 13.60
CA ARG A 349 -24.79 -4.05 12.52
C ARG A 349 -25.38 -2.74 13.06
N GLY A 350 -24.65 -1.63 12.94
CA GLY A 350 -25.12 -0.29 13.29
C GLY A 350 -24.36 0.39 14.45
N VAL A 351 -23.49 -0.32 15.16
CA VAL A 351 -22.60 0.30 16.15
C VAL A 351 -21.32 0.76 15.43
N GLY A 352 -21.15 2.07 15.27
CA GLY A 352 -19.89 2.64 14.80
C GLY A 352 -18.76 2.37 15.80
N PHE A 353 -17.55 2.08 15.31
CA PHE A 353 -16.38 1.97 16.19
C PHE A 353 -16.12 3.28 16.92
N SER A 354 -15.94 3.19 18.24
CA SER A 354 -15.36 4.30 18.98
C SER A 354 -13.91 4.49 18.51
N LYS A 355 -13.43 5.73 18.50
CA LYS A 355 -12.03 6.02 18.13
C LYS A 355 -11.10 5.56 19.25
N ALA A 356 -9.80 5.41 18.95
CA ALA A 356 -8.79 5.04 19.96
C ALA A 356 -8.88 5.90 21.24
N GLY A 357 -9.06 7.22 21.10
CA GLY A 357 -9.21 8.13 22.23
C GLY A 357 -10.44 7.86 23.11
N ASP A 358 -11.54 7.34 22.54
CA ASP A 358 -12.73 6.98 23.31
C ASP A 358 -12.45 5.73 24.18
N TYR A 359 -11.71 4.77 23.65
CA TYR A 359 -11.26 3.60 24.41
C TYR A 359 -10.23 4.01 25.48
N GLU A 360 -9.34 4.95 25.20
CA GLU A 360 -8.45 5.52 26.22
C GLU A 360 -9.22 6.13 27.39
N ALA A 361 -10.27 6.91 27.11
CA ALA A 361 -11.12 7.49 28.15
C ALA A 361 -11.81 6.40 28.99
N LYS A 362 -12.41 5.40 28.34
CA LYS A 362 -13.10 4.28 29.01
C LYS A 362 -12.14 3.45 29.88
N ILE A 363 -10.94 3.13 29.39
CA ILE A 363 -9.92 2.42 30.18
C ILE A 363 -9.54 3.26 31.41
N ARG A 364 -9.32 4.56 31.21
CA ARG A 364 -8.94 5.47 32.30
C ARG A 364 -10.00 5.58 33.40
N GLU A 365 -11.29 5.49 33.04
CA GLU A 365 -12.38 5.45 34.02
C GLU A 365 -12.35 4.22 34.91
N ARG A 366 -11.96 3.07 34.34
CA ARG A 366 -11.89 1.76 35.00
C ARG A 366 -10.59 1.53 35.80
N LEU A 367 -9.56 2.33 35.57
CA LEU A 367 -8.33 2.26 36.36
C LEU A 367 -8.54 2.70 37.83
N PRO A 368 -7.78 2.11 38.78
CA PRO A 368 -7.75 2.57 40.17
C PRO A 368 -7.43 4.07 40.26
N LYS A 369 -7.98 4.77 41.27
CA LYS A 369 -7.81 6.23 41.44
C LYS A 369 -6.34 6.69 41.33
N LYS A 370 -5.41 5.91 41.89
CA LYS A 370 -3.97 6.21 41.89
C LYS A 370 -3.32 6.12 40.49
N LEU A 371 -3.95 5.40 39.55
CA LEU A 371 -3.43 5.14 38.21
C LEU A 371 -4.18 5.91 37.11
N LYS A 372 -5.14 6.78 37.45
CA LYS A 372 -5.90 7.56 36.45
C LYS A 372 -5.04 8.56 35.68
N SER A 373 -3.89 8.95 36.22
CA SER A 373 -2.90 9.81 35.55
C SER A 373 -1.83 9.03 34.79
N LEU A 374 -1.91 7.69 34.74
CA LEU A 374 -0.96 6.86 34.02
C LEU A 374 -0.99 7.21 32.52
N SER A 375 0.21 7.35 31.94
CA SER A 375 0.35 7.60 30.51
C SER A 375 0.26 6.28 29.74
N PHE A 376 -0.78 6.16 28.91
CA PHE A 376 -0.98 5.03 28.01
C PHE A 376 -1.67 5.49 26.72
N LYS A 377 -1.58 4.65 25.68
CA LYS A 377 -2.17 4.84 24.36
C LYS A 377 -2.95 3.60 23.93
N VAL A 378 -4.03 3.80 23.18
CA VAL A 378 -4.73 2.72 22.50
C VAL A 378 -4.40 2.76 21.01
N ASP A 379 -3.97 1.64 20.45
CA ASP A 379 -3.82 1.44 19.01
C ASP A 379 -4.94 0.51 18.53
N LEU A 380 -5.68 0.98 17.52
CA LEU A 380 -6.71 0.21 16.83
C LEU A 380 -6.23 -0.03 15.41
N ALA A 381 -5.50 -1.13 15.21
CA ALA A 381 -5.07 -1.54 13.88
C ALA A 381 -6.14 -2.45 13.29
N THR A 382 -6.93 -1.92 12.35
CA THR A 382 -7.92 -2.71 11.62
C THR A 382 -7.27 -3.33 10.40
N GLN A 383 -7.28 -4.65 10.32
CA GLN A 383 -7.00 -5.36 9.09
C GLN A 383 -8.33 -5.71 8.41
N ASP A 384 -8.48 -5.34 7.14
CA ASP A 384 -9.40 -6.11 6.29
C ASP A 384 -8.58 -7.19 5.56
N PRO A 385 -8.50 -8.41 6.10
CA PRO A 385 -7.76 -9.50 5.46
C PRO A 385 -8.45 -9.94 4.17
N ARG A 386 -9.71 -9.53 3.97
CA ARG A 386 -10.42 -9.59 2.70
C ARG A 386 -10.28 -8.20 2.08
N PRO A 387 -9.53 -8.01 1.00
CA PRO A 387 -9.17 -6.67 0.51
C PRO A 387 -10.37 -5.77 0.20
N LEU A 388 -11.58 -6.34 0.12
CA LEU A 388 -12.81 -5.71 -0.32
C LEU A 388 -14.01 -6.31 0.40
N ASN A 389 -15.07 -5.51 0.55
CA ASN A 389 -16.39 -6.03 0.90
C ASN A 389 -17.16 -6.41 -0.40
N PRO A 390 -17.27 -7.72 -0.73
CA PRO A 390 -17.87 -8.17 -1.99
C PRO A 390 -19.35 -7.81 -2.16
N ILE A 391 -20.04 -7.40 -1.09
CA ILE A 391 -21.45 -7.01 -1.10
C ILE A 391 -21.62 -5.52 -1.47
N THR A 392 -20.66 -4.65 -1.09
CA THR A 392 -20.78 -3.19 -1.26
C THR A 392 -19.85 -2.61 -2.34
N GLU A 393 -18.72 -3.25 -2.66
CA GLU A 393 -17.70 -2.72 -3.58
C GLU A 393 -17.69 -3.46 -4.94
N ARG A 394 -18.78 -3.29 -5.71
CA ARG A 394 -19.00 -3.99 -7.00
C ARG A 394 -17.92 -3.72 -8.06
N GLU A 395 -17.21 -2.60 -7.99
CA GLU A 395 -16.19 -2.19 -8.97
C GLU A 395 -14.80 -2.79 -8.69
N LYS A 396 -14.57 -3.29 -7.47
CA LYS A 396 -13.29 -3.83 -7.04
C LYS A 396 -13.28 -5.37 -6.99
N ARG A 397 -14.45 -6.02 -7.10
CA ARG A 397 -14.60 -7.48 -7.02
C ARG A 397 -13.93 -8.20 -8.18
N ILE A 398 -13.46 -9.42 -7.92
CA ILE A 398 -13.06 -10.39 -8.96
C ILE A 398 -14.19 -11.38 -9.14
N ASN A 399 -14.55 -11.66 -10.39
CA ASN A 399 -15.54 -12.68 -10.67
C ASN A 399 -14.88 -14.05 -10.81
N ILE A 400 -15.61 -15.13 -10.50
CA ILE A 400 -15.14 -16.50 -10.70
C ILE A 400 -15.88 -17.12 -11.88
N PHE A 401 -15.13 -17.60 -12.87
CA PHE A 401 -15.69 -18.35 -13.99
C PHE A 401 -15.70 -19.85 -13.69
N ASN A 402 -16.88 -20.46 -13.81
CA ASN A 402 -17.06 -21.90 -13.70
C ASN A 402 -17.16 -22.51 -15.12
N PRO A 403 -16.21 -23.35 -15.54
CA PRO A 403 -16.19 -23.92 -16.89
C PRO A 403 -17.31 -24.94 -17.14
N VAL A 404 -17.89 -25.53 -16.09
CA VAL A 404 -18.97 -26.53 -16.21
C VAL A 404 -20.31 -25.85 -16.51
N THR A 405 -20.55 -24.69 -15.90
CA THR A 405 -21.81 -23.94 -16.08
C THR A 405 -21.70 -22.79 -17.08
N GLU A 406 -20.47 -22.48 -17.51
CA GLU A 406 -20.11 -21.31 -18.33
C GLU A 406 -20.58 -19.98 -17.75
N LYS A 407 -20.79 -19.93 -16.43
CA LYS A 407 -21.25 -18.76 -15.71
C LYS A 407 -20.14 -18.11 -14.92
N THR A 408 -20.20 -16.79 -14.88
CA THR A 408 -19.35 -15.94 -14.06
C THR A 408 -20.15 -15.52 -12.82
N SER A 409 -19.67 -15.87 -11.62
CA SER A 409 -20.32 -15.53 -10.35
C SER A 409 -19.28 -15.05 -9.33
N PRO A 410 -19.59 -14.05 -8.48
CA PRO A 410 -18.75 -13.69 -7.35
C PRO A 410 -18.86 -14.67 -6.17
N GLU A 411 -19.85 -15.59 -6.17
CA GLU A 411 -20.18 -16.44 -5.02
C GLU A 411 -19.03 -17.36 -4.56
N PRO A 412 -18.25 -18.02 -5.43
CA PRO A 412 -17.16 -18.89 -4.96
C PRO A 412 -16.05 -18.12 -4.22
N LEU A 413 -15.93 -16.80 -4.45
CA LEU A 413 -15.02 -15.94 -3.68
C LEU A 413 -15.51 -15.76 -2.23
N LEU A 414 -16.84 -15.70 -2.02
CA LEU A 414 -17.43 -15.63 -0.68
C LEU A 414 -17.12 -16.88 0.13
N ASP A 415 -17.10 -18.05 -0.49
CA ASP A 415 -16.80 -19.31 0.21
C ASP A 415 -15.32 -19.41 0.61
N ILE A 416 -14.39 -18.95 -0.23
CA ILE A 416 -12.97 -18.83 0.15
C ILE A 416 -12.82 -17.88 1.35
N TYR A 417 -13.53 -16.74 1.31
CA TYR A 417 -13.55 -15.75 2.38
C TYR A 417 -14.17 -16.26 3.69
N ARG A 418 -14.85 -17.42 3.72
CA ARG A 418 -15.30 -18.03 4.99
C ARG A 418 -14.15 -18.65 5.78
N PHE A 419 -13.08 -19.06 5.11
CA PHE A 419 -11.91 -19.67 5.74
C PHE A 419 -10.82 -18.65 6.08
N ILE A 420 -11.00 -17.39 5.70
CA ILE A 420 -10.17 -16.26 6.08
C ILE A 420 -10.95 -15.46 7.13
N PRO A 421 -10.42 -15.20 8.33
CA PRO A 421 -11.15 -14.50 9.38
C PRO A 421 -11.72 -13.16 8.86
N ALA A 422 -12.98 -12.88 9.16
CA ALA A 422 -13.65 -11.67 8.70
C ALA A 422 -13.16 -10.46 9.51
N ARG A 423 -12.48 -9.48 8.87
CA ARG A 423 -12.00 -8.22 9.47
C ARG A 423 -11.56 -8.36 10.93
N VAL A 424 -10.26 -8.54 11.14
CA VAL A 424 -9.69 -8.59 12.49
C VAL A 424 -9.26 -7.18 12.88
N MET A 425 -9.78 -6.69 13.99
CA MET A 425 -9.24 -5.50 14.64
C MET A 425 -8.29 -5.92 15.75
N HIS A 426 -7.03 -5.55 15.63
CA HIS A 426 -6.09 -5.68 16.73
C HIS A 426 -6.26 -4.49 17.67
N PHE A 427 -6.80 -4.76 18.85
CA PHE A 427 -6.90 -3.80 19.95
C PHE A 427 -5.65 -3.91 20.81
N ARG A 428 -4.86 -2.84 20.93
CA ARG A 428 -3.64 -2.84 21.73
C ARG A 428 -3.62 -1.66 22.70
N VAL A 429 -3.09 -1.90 23.89
CA VAL A 429 -2.79 -0.84 24.86
C VAL A 429 -1.28 -0.78 25.04
N PHE A 430 -0.74 0.43 24.94
CA PHE A 430 0.67 0.72 25.15
C PHE A 430 0.85 1.63 26.36
N SER A 431 1.90 1.42 27.14
CA SER A 431 2.30 2.23 28.28
C SER A 431 3.78 2.63 28.15
N LEU A 432 4.29 3.43 29.09
CA LEU A 432 5.71 3.79 29.11
C LEU A 432 6.61 2.66 29.67
N ASN A 433 6.05 1.77 30.50
CA ASN A 433 6.75 0.67 31.15
C ASN A 433 5.78 -0.45 31.58
N HIS A 434 6.32 -1.57 32.06
CA HIS A 434 5.53 -2.75 32.41
C HIS A 434 5.01 -2.76 33.86
N ASP A 435 5.17 -1.66 34.60
CA ASP A 435 4.92 -1.62 36.06
C ASP A 435 3.44 -1.85 36.42
N TYR A 436 2.52 -1.54 35.50
CA TYR A 436 1.06 -1.59 35.71
C TYR A 436 0.32 -2.34 34.60
N ASP A 437 0.99 -3.30 33.95
CA ASP A 437 0.40 -4.09 32.86
C ASP A 437 -0.83 -4.88 33.33
N GLY A 438 -0.83 -5.37 34.57
CA GLY A 438 -1.96 -6.10 35.16
C GLY A 438 -3.21 -5.23 35.27
N GLU A 439 -3.08 -4.01 35.80
CA GLU A 439 -4.19 -3.08 35.95
C GLU A 439 -4.70 -2.55 34.61
N LEU A 440 -3.79 -2.27 33.66
CA LEU A 440 -4.16 -1.86 32.30
C LEU A 440 -4.89 -2.98 31.56
N SER A 441 -4.40 -4.22 31.67
CA SER A 441 -5.04 -5.38 31.04
C SER A 441 -6.43 -5.63 31.60
N ALA A 442 -6.57 -5.65 32.94
CA ALA A 442 -7.87 -5.82 33.59
C ALA A 442 -8.86 -4.71 33.21
N ALA A 443 -8.40 -3.46 33.13
CA ALA A 443 -9.24 -2.33 32.69
C ALA A 443 -9.64 -2.45 31.21
N ALA A 444 -8.70 -2.84 30.33
CA ALA A 444 -8.95 -3.04 28.91
C ALA A 444 -9.94 -4.18 28.66
N GLU A 445 -9.74 -5.35 29.28
CA GLU A 445 -10.66 -6.49 29.24
C GLU A 445 -12.05 -6.11 29.71
N ASN A 446 -12.16 -5.31 30.77
CA ASN A 446 -13.44 -4.85 31.27
C ASN A 446 -14.16 -3.94 30.26
N VAL A 447 -13.44 -3.08 29.55
CA VAL A 447 -13.99 -2.22 28.49
C VAL A 447 -14.43 -3.04 27.28
N LEU A 448 -13.67 -4.07 26.91
CA LEU A 448 -14.03 -4.97 25.80
C LEU A 448 -15.22 -5.88 26.18
N GLY A 449 -15.20 -6.48 27.36
CA GLY A 449 -16.26 -7.36 27.89
C GLY A 449 -17.55 -6.64 28.27
N SER A 450 -17.52 -5.34 28.56
CA SER A 450 -18.75 -4.53 28.71
C SER A 450 -19.37 -4.12 27.36
N SER A 451 -18.62 -4.26 26.26
CA SER A 451 -19.10 -4.01 24.89
C SER A 451 -19.75 -5.24 24.24
N GLY A 452 -19.64 -6.42 24.86
CA GLY A 452 -20.34 -7.64 24.46
C GLY A 452 -20.67 -8.48 25.69
N LYS A 453 -21.96 -8.64 26.01
CA LYS A 453 -22.39 -9.73 26.89
C LYS A 453 -21.99 -11.06 26.23
N SER A 454 -20.81 -11.58 26.55
CA SER A 454 -20.45 -12.95 26.22
C SER A 454 -21.13 -13.88 27.21
N ILE A 455 -21.81 -14.88 26.66
CA ILE A 455 -22.36 -16.01 27.38
C ILE A 455 -21.16 -16.84 27.88
N PRO A 456 -21.11 -17.25 29.16
CA PRO A 456 -20.05 -18.13 29.64
C PRO A 456 -20.27 -19.52 29.04
N THR A 457 -19.28 -20.03 28.33
CA THR A 457 -19.25 -21.46 27.96
C THR A 457 -18.14 -22.10 28.79
N ASN A 458 -18.52 -23.06 29.63
CA ASN A 458 -17.59 -23.90 30.39
C ASN A 458 -16.83 -24.82 29.44
N ILE A 459 -15.53 -24.98 29.75
CA ILE A 459 -14.55 -26.06 29.42
C ILE A 459 -14.94 -27.02 28.29
#